data_AF-A0A943U2P5-F1
#
_entry.id   AF-A0A943U2P5-F1
#
_cell.length_a   1.000
_cell.length_b   1.000
_cell.length_c   1.000
_cell.angle_alpha   90.00
_cell.angle_beta   90.00
_cell.angle_gamma   90.00
#
_symmetry.space_group_name_H-M   'P 1'
#
loop_
_entity.id
_entity.type
_entity.pdbx_description
1 polymer ?
#
loop_
_entity_poly.entity_id
_entity_poly.type
_entity_poly.pdbx_seq_one_letter_code
_entity_poly.pdbx_strand_id
1 'polypeptide(L)'
;MGTFAECRNFFKLWILLIIVLGSMMSAVVYANDGSDRWMVFNQNSYWKMSLDTQTIKYDEERDIVTYWTKYERSVNRNGVYVSTQLNHEMIDFKNRTVTKIGESKYINGSPNAETTDFEAPEGVTFNLFPGDTLTDMVSRICGRQPLYAKPLWKVIYTQGQWDKYSIDLNNIEVDKLNHRALVYVLIGNSNHCSYICDFDKGTISGRDAYDRYWGREKIPVPESYLEAVYNEAYRQYEAQLSREI
;
A
#
# COMPACT_ATOMS: atom_id res chain seq x y z
N MET A 1 14.63 -21.33 -64.08
CA MET A 1 14.85 -20.18 -63.17
C MET A 1 13.80 -20.06 -62.04
N GLY A 2 12.79 -20.95 -61.91
CA GLY A 2 11.78 -20.86 -60.84
C GLY A 2 12.16 -21.56 -59.51
N THR A 3 12.90 -22.66 -59.57
CA THR A 3 13.17 -23.53 -58.40
C THR A 3 14.06 -22.90 -57.32
N PHE A 4 15.02 -22.05 -57.70
CA PHE A 4 15.92 -21.40 -56.74
C PHE A 4 15.22 -20.30 -55.91
N ALA A 5 14.25 -19.60 -56.50
CA ALA A 5 13.47 -18.58 -55.81
C ALA A 5 12.48 -19.21 -54.81
N GLU A 6 11.88 -20.34 -55.18
CA GLU A 6 10.98 -21.13 -54.33
C GLU A 6 11.72 -21.73 -53.13
N CYS A 7 12.89 -22.34 -53.34
CA CYS A 7 13.73 -22.83 -52.24
C CYS A 7 14.16 -21.71 -51.28
N ARG A 8 14.52 -20.52 -51.80
CA ARG A 8 14.89 -19.37 -50.97
C ARG A 8 13.73 -18.86 -50.12
N ASN A 9 12.51 -18.82 -50.68
CA ASN A 9 11.32 -18.41 -49.94
C ASN A 9 10.90 -19.45 -48.89
N PHE A 10 11.05 -20.74 -49.21
CA PHE A 10 10.82 -21.83 -48.26
C PHE A 10 11.78 -21.76 -47.05
N PHE A 11 13.07 -21.53 -47.30
CA PHE A 11 14.06 -21.36 -46.22
C PHE A 11 13.76 -20.15 -45.33
N LYS A 12 13.32 -19.02 -45.89
CA LYS A 12 12.92 -17.84 -45.10
C LYS A 12 11.72 -18.12 -44.20
N LEU A 13 10.71 -18.81 -44.71
CA LEU A 13 9.53 -19.23 -43.93
C LEU A 13 9.91 -20.17 -42.79
N TRP A 14 10.80 -21.13 -43.03
CA TRP A 14 11.29 -22.03 -41.99
C TRP A 14 12.07 -21.32 -40.89
N ILE A 15 12.96 -20.39 -41.25
CA ILE A 15 13.70 -19.58 -40.27
C ILE A 15 12.72 -18.75 -39.43
N LEU A 16 11.73 -18.14 -40.06
CA LEU A 16 10.73 -17.31 -39.36
C LEU A 16 9.85 -18.16 -38.43
N LEU A 17 9.46 -19.36 -38.85
CA LEU A 17 8.73 -20.31 -38.02
C LEU A 17 9.54 -20.75 -36.79
N ILE A 18 10.84 -21.04 -36.97
CA ILE A 18 11.73 -21.40 -35.85
C ILE A 18 11.90 -20.23 -34.88
N ILE A 19 12.00 -19.00 -35.36
CA ILE A 19 12.06 -17.80 -34.50
C ILE A 19 10.76 -17.64 -33.71
N VAL A 20 9.60 -17.80 -34.36
CA VAL A 20 8.30 -17.71 -33.69
C VAL A 20 8.14 -18.82 -32.65
N LEU A 21 8.41 -20.07 -33.00
CA LEU A 21 8.34 -21.20 -32.07
C LEU A 21 9.33 -21.09 -30.92
N GLY A 22 10.56 -20.63 -31.19
CA GLY A 22 11.57 -20.34 -30.17
C GLY A 22 11.12 -19.23 -29.22
N SER A 23 10.54 -18.14 -29.76
CA SER A 23 10.00 -17.04 -28.95
C SER A 23 8.81 -17.47 -28.08
N MET A 24 7.96 -18.36 -28.59
CA MET A 24 6.85 -18.95 -27.83
C MET A 24 7.37 -19.88 -26.73
N MET A 25 8.40 -20.70 -26.99
CA MET A 25 8.99 -21.55 -25.96
C MET A 25 9.71 -20.74 -24.87
N SER A 26 10.38 -19.63 -25.21
CA SER A 26 10.93 -18.72 -24.19
C SER A 26 9.85 -18.01 -23.36
N ALA A 27 8.66 -17.78 -23.93
CA ALA A 27 7.53 -17.23 -23.18
C ALA A 27 6.87 -18.28 -22.26
N VAL A 28 6.91 -19.56 -22.61
CA VAL A 28 6.29 -20.65 -21.83
C VAL A 28 7.15 -21.09 -20.64
N VAL A 29 8.47 -20.87 -20.66
CA VAL A 29 9.35 -21.19 -19.51
C VAL A 29 9.16 -20.23 -18.32
N TYR A 30 8.52 -19.07 -18.53
CA TYR A 30 8.26 -18.09 -17.45
C TYR A 30 6.98 -18.36 -16.64
N ALA A 31 6.27 -19.47 -16.88
CA ALA A 31 4.96 -19.71 -16.26
C ALA A 31 4.95 -20.75 -15.13
N ASN A 32 6.09 -21.34 -14.72
CA ASN A 32 6.03 -22.50 -13.82
C ASN A 32 7.21 -22.67 -12.86
N ASP A 33 7.63 -21.60 -12.18
CA ASP A 33 8.34 -21.76 -10.91
C ASP A 33 7.49 -21.16 -9.79
N GLY A 34 7.07 -22.00 -8.84
CA GLY A 34 6.26 -21.58 -7.69
C GLY A 34 6.95 -20.58 -6.77
N SER A 35 8.23 -20.28 -7.03
CA SER A 35 9.04 -19.24 -6.38
C SER A 35 8.54 -17.82 -6.66
N ASP A 36 7.91 -17.57 -7.81
CA ASP A 36 7.62 -16.20 -8.28
C ASP A 36 6.23 -15.69 -7.91
N ARG A 37 5.37 -16.58 -7.38
CA ARG A 37 4.00 -16.24 -6.95
C ARG A 37 4.00 -15.35 -5.71
N TRP A 38 4.83 -15.67 -4.72
CA TRP A 38 4.81 -15.01 -3.41
C TRP A 38 6.00 -14.06 -3.28
N MET A 39 5.73 -12.78 -3.45
CA MET A 39 6.73 -11.73 -3.30
C MET A 39 6.74 -11.19 -1.87
N VAL A 40 7.85 -11.36 -1.16
CA VAL A 40 8.01 -10.89 0.22
C VAL A 40 8.07 -9.36 0.26
N PHE A 41 7.22 -8.73 1.07
CA PHE A 41 7.21 -7.27 1.25
C PHE A 41 7.55 -6.85 2.69
N ASN A 42 7.41 -7.76 3.66
CA ASN A 42 7.83 -7.52 5.04
C ASN A 42 8.38 -8.80 5.65
N GLN A 43 9.55 -8.71 6.29
CA GLN A 43 10.11 -9.83 7.04
C GLN A 43 10.91 -9.30 8.24
N ASN A 44 10.57 -9.82 9.41
CA ASN A 44 11.29 -9.57 10.66
C ASN A 44 11.41 -10.87 11.48
N SER A 45 11.98 -10.79 12.68
CA SER A 45 12.21 -11.97 13.54
C SER A 45 10.95 -12.72 13.98
N TYR A 46 9.77 -12.11 13.85
CA TYR A 46 8.48 -12.66 14.27
C TYR A 46 7.53 -12.96 13.12
N TRP A 47 7.52 -12.13 12.08
CA TRP A 47 6.56 -12.18 10.98
C TRP A 47 7.25 -12.13 9.62
N LYS A 48 6.66 -12.84 8.67
CA LYS A 48 6.96 -12.73 7.24
C LYS A 48 5.63 -12.57 6.51
N MET A 49 5.57 -11.59 5.61
CA MET A 49 4.39 -11.26 4.84
C MET A 49 4.75 -11.21 3.36
N SER A 50 3.93 -11.85 2.54
CA SER A 50 4.15 -11.97 1.09
C SER A 50 2.89 -11.62 0.31
N LEU A 51 3.05 -10.97 -0.84
CA LEU A 51 2.00 -10.65 -1.80
C LEU A 51 1.90 -11.76 -2.85
N ASP A 52 0.68 -12.18 -3.17
CA ASP A 52 0.40 -13.12 -4.27
C ASP A 52 0.27 -12.38 -5.60
N THR A 53 1.35 -12.33 -6.36
CA THR A 53 1.41 -11.59 -7.64
C THR A 53 0.48 -12.14 -8.71
N GLN A 54 0.07 -13.41 -8.61
CA GLN A 54 -0.78 -14.07 -9.60
C GLN A 54 -2.29 -13.83 -9.37
N THR A 55 -2.66 -13.29 -8.22
CA THR A 55 -4.08 -13.06 -7.85
C THR A 55 -4.50 -11.60 -7.93
N ILE A 56 -3.58 -10.70 -8.28
CA ILE A 56 -3.85 -9.28 -8.40
C ILE A 56 -4.85 -9.04 -9.52
N LYS A 57 -5.99 -8.44 -9.19
CA LYS A 57 -7.03 -8.04 -10.14
C LYS A 57 -7.28 -6.56 -10.03
N TYR A 58 -7.00 -5.83 -11.09
CA TYR A 58 -7.18 -4.38 -11.14
C TYR A 58 -8.41 -4.04 -11.99
N ASP A 59 -9.32 -3.28 -11.40
CA ASP A 59 -10.48 -2.67 -12.04
C ASP A 59 -10.13 -1.20 -12.35
N GLU A 60 -9.79 -0.95 -13.62
CA GLU A 60 -9.41 0.39 -14.11
C GLU A 60 -10.55 1.40 -14.04
N GLU A 61 -11.81 0.95 -14.21
CA GLU A 61 -12.97 1.85 -14.22
C GLU A 61 -13.23 2.41 -12.83
N ARG A 62 -13.10 1.57 -11.81
CA ARG A 62 -13.33 1.95 -10.41
C ARG A 62 -12.08 2.44 -9.70
N ASP A 63 -10.91 2.20 -10.30
CA ASP A 63 -9.61 2.44 -9.72
C ASP A 63 -9.38 1.65 -8.41
N ILE A 64 -9.71 0.36 -8.47
CA ILE A 64 -9.70 -0.56 -7.33
C ILE A 64 -8.86 -1.78 -7.69
N VAL A 65 -8.06 -2.29 -6.75
CA VAL A 65 -7.32 -3.54 -6.91
C VAL A 65 -7.64 -4.51 -5.78
N THR A 66 -7.85 -5.78 -6.10
CA THR A 66 -7.93 -6.87 -5.11
C THR A 66 -6.73 -7.80 -5.24
N TYR A 67 -6.26 -8.31 -4.11
CA TYR A 67 -5.08 -9.18 -4.05
C TYR A 67 -5.08 -10.02 -2.77
N TRP A 68 -4.26 -11.08 -2.78
CA TRP A 68 -4.04 -11.90 -1.60
C TRP A 68 -2.68 -11.63 -0.96
N THR A 69 -2.65 -11.55 0.35
CA THR A 69 -1.42 -11.54 1.16
C THR A 69 -1.35 -12.78 2.03
N LYS A 70 -0.14 -13.32 2.20
CA LYS A 70 0.15 -14.45 3.10
C LYS A 70 0.90 -13.95 4.32
N TYR A 71 0.42 -14.36 5.48
CA TYR A 71 1.05 -14.11 6.77
C TYR A 71 1.66 -15.41 7.29
N GLU A 72 2.92 -15.34 7.68
CA GLU A 72 3.68 -16.45 8.23
C GLU A 72 4.30 -16.01 9.56
N ARG A 73 4.17 -16.85 10.59
CA ARG A 73 4.73 -16.59 11.92
C ARG A 73 5.98 -17.41 12.13
N SER A 74 7.00 -16.78 12.70
CA SER A 74 8.23 -17.44 13.10
C SER A 74 7.96 -18.45 14.22
N VAL A 75 8.40 -19.70 14.02
CA VAL A 75 8.30 -20.77 15.02
C VAL A 75 9.59 -20.96 15.82
N ASN A 76 10.68 -20.31 15.41
CA ASN A 76 11.96 -20.37 16.11
C ASN A 76 12.85 -19.16 15.81
N ARG A 77 13.94 -19.00 16.58
CA ARG A 77 14.91 -17.91 16.35
C ARG A 77 15.75 -18.06 15.08
N ASN A 78 15.62 -19.18 14.36
CA ASN A 78 16.39 -19.47 13.14
C ASN A 78 15.70 -19.00 11.87
N GLY A 79 14.57 -18.28 11.96
CA GLY A 79 13.86 -17.74 10.80
C GLY A 79 13.07 -18.78 10.02
N VAL A 80 12.61 -19.86 10.68
CA VAL A 80 11.63 -20.77 10.09
C VAL A 80 10.24 -20.17 10.33
N TYR A 81 9.51 -19.93 9.24
CA TYR A 81 8.16 -19.38 9.28
C TYR A 81 7.14 -20.45 8.90
N VAL A 82 5.97 -20.39 9.55
CA VAL A 82 4.83 -21.25 9.24
C VAL A 82 3.66 -20.36 8.87
N SER A 83 3.02 -20.66 7.73
CA SER A 83 1.82 -19.97 7.26
C SER A 83 0.71 -20.02 8.31
N THR A 84 0.14 -18.88 8.65
CA THR A 84 -0.97 -18.76 9.60
C THR A 84 -2.28 -18.46 8.89
N GLN A 85 -2.26 -17.50 7.97
CA GLN A 85 -3.45 -17.06 7.24
C GLN A 85 -3.10 -16.38 5.92
N LEU A 86 -4.11 -16.28 5.07
CA LEU A 86 -4.16 -15.42 3.90
C LEU A 86 -5.20 -14.33 4.15
N ASN A 87 -4.90 -13.08 3.83
CA ASN A 87 -5.93 -12.04 3.73
C ASN A 87 -6.22 -11.76 2.25
N HIS A 88 -7.48 -11.58 1.92
CA HIS A 88 -7.92 -11.00 0.67
C HIS A 88 -8.20 -9.53 0.94
N GLU A 89 -7.45 -8.66 0.27
CA GLU A 89 -7.44 -7.22 0.53
C GLU A 89 -7.80 -6.47 -0.75
N MET A 90 -8.45 -5.32 -0.57
CA MET A 90 -8.87 -4.42 -1.63
C MET A 90 -8.28 -3.05 -1.37
N ILE A 91 -7.47 -2.51 -2.28
CA ILE A 91 -7.10 -1.10 -2.25
C ILE A 91 -8.06 -0.33 -3.15
N ASP A 92 -8.67 0.71 -2.59
CA ASP A 92 -9.36 1.75 -3.33
C ASP A 92 -8.41 2.94 -3.48
N PHE A 93 -7.85 3.12 -4.68
CA PHE A 93 -6.85 4.17 -4.91
C PHE A 93 -7.46 5.57 -4.89
N LYS A 94 -8.76 5.69 -5.22
CA LYS A 94 -9.45 6.97 -5.21
C LYS A 94 -9.68 7.46 -3.79
N ASN A 95 -10.13 6.57 -2.92
CA ASN A 95 -10.41 6.86 -1.52
C ASN A 95 -9.18 6.70 -0.61
N ARG A 96 -8.07 6.18 -1.15
CA ARG A 96 -6.81 5.94 -0.43
C ARG A 96 -6.99 5.04 0.78
N THR A 97 -7.75 3.97 0.60
CA THR A 97 -8.06 3.01 1.65
C THR A 97 -7.68 1.60 1.25
N VAL A 98 -7.45 0.76 2.26
CA VAL A 98 -7.36 -0.69 2.10
C VAL A 98 -8.41 -1.36 2.97
N THR A 99 -9.19 -2.26 2.38
CA THR A 99 -10.23 -3.03 3.05
C THR A 99 -9.85 -4.49 3.03
N LYS A 100 -9.87 -5.15 4.20
CA LYS A 100 -9.86 -6.61 4.26
C LYS A 100 -11.23 -7.15 3.86
N ILE A 101 -11.30 -7.78 2.70
CA ILE A 101 -12.53 -8.31 2.08
C ILE A 101 -12.66 -9.83 2.21
N GLY A 102 -11.61 -10.53 2.68
CA GLY A 102 -11.63 -11.96 2.99
C GLY A 102 -10.47 -12.41 3.88
N GLU A 103 -10.62 -13.58 4.49
CA GLU A 103 -9.54 -14.29 5.19
C GLU A 103 -9.63 -15.79 4.93
N SER A 104 -8.50 -16.47 4.80
CA SER A 104 -8.40 -17.93 4.84
C SER A 104 -7.32 -18.34 5.85
N LYS A 105 -7.63 -19.24 6.77
CA LYS A 105 -6.70 -19.75 7.78
C LYS A 105 -6.03 -21.02 7.31
N TYR A 106 -4.76 -21.19 7.64
CA TYR A 106 -4.07 -22.45 7.41
C TYR A 106 -4.46 -23.47 8.49
N ILE A 107 -4.98 -24.62 8.07
CA ILE A 107 -5.28 -25.78 8.91
C ILE A 107 -4.51 -26.96 8.35
N ASN A 108 -3.67 -27.60 9.19
CA ASN A 108 -2.83 -28.74 8.80
C ASN A 108 -1.97 -28.47 7.54
N GLY A 109 -1.44 -27.26 7.40
CA GLY A 109 -0.54 -26.87 6.30
C GLY A 109 -1.23 -26.39 5.02
N SER A 110 -2.57 -26.38 4.97
CA SER A 110 -3.34 -25.95 3.81
C SER A 110 -4.32 -24.82 4.16
N PRO A 111 -4.55 -23.84 3.26
CA PRO A 111 -5.57 -22.82 3.49
C PRO A 111 -6.97 -23.46 3.49
N ASN A 112 -7.83 -23.03 4.40
CA ASN A 112 -9.24 -23.40 4.41
C ASN A 112 -10.06 -22.50 3.47
N ALA A 113 -11.39 -22.68 3.44
CA ALA A 113 -12.27 -21.80 2.66
C ALA A 113 -12.16 -20.35 3.14
N GLU A 114 -12.23 -19.41 2.20
CA GLU A 114 -12.32 -17.99 2.50
C GLU A 114 -13.56 -17.69 3.33
N THR A 115 -13.39 -16.88 4.37
CA THR A 115 -14.45 -16.38 5.22
C THR A 115 -14.51 -14.86 5.11
N THR A 116 -15.72 -14.32 5.02
CA THR A 116 -16.02 -12.88 5.13
C THR A 116 -16.54 -12.50 6.52
N ASP A 117 -16.65 -13.48 7.42
CA ASP A 117 -17.04 -13.28 8.82
C ASP A 117 -15.84 -12.78 9.61
N PHE A 118 -15.61 -11.47 9.54
CA PHE A 118 -14.62 -10.80 10.37
C PHE A 118 -15.22 -10.49 11.74
N GLU A 119 -14.37 -10.22 12.74
CA GLU A 119 -14.80 -9.58 14.01
C GLU A 119 -15.47 -8.20 13.78
N ALA A 120 -15.49 -7.70 12.53
CA ALA A 120 -16.06 -6.45 12.07
C ALA A 120 -16.90 -6.66 10.78
N PRO A 121 -18.23 -6.49 10.79
CA PRO A 121 -19.13 -6.78 9.65
C PRO A 121 -18.84 -6.02 8.35
N GLU A 122 -18.06 -4.94 8.40
CA GLU A 122 -17.81 -4.06 7.25
C GLU A 122 -16.49 -4.39 6.52
N GLY A 123 -15.75 -5.40 6.97
CA GLY A 123 -14.33 -5.51 6.65
C GLY A 123 -13.56 -4.40 7.38
N VAL A 124 -12.31 -4.66 7.74
CA VAL A 124 -11.51 -3.63 8.41
C VAL A 124 -10.94 -2.73 7.31
N THR A 125 -11.53 -1.54 7.14
CA THR A 125 -11.06 -0.52 6.19
C THR A 125 -10.12 0.45 6.90
N PHE A 126 -8.91 0.59 6.36
CA PHE A 126 -7.83 1.42 6.89
C PHE A 126 -7.47 2.50 5.89
N ASN A 127 -6.98 3.63 6.37
CA ASN A 127 -6.35 4.61 5.48
C ASN A 127 -4.98 4.10 5.09
N LEU A 128 -4.61 4.30 3.83
CA LEU A 128 -3.26 4.03 3.37
C LEU A 128 -2.32 5.12 3.88
N PHE A 129 -1.14 4.72 4.34
CA PHE A 129 -0.13 5.66 4.82
C PHE A 129 0.92 5.93 3.74
N PRO A 130 1.42 7.18 3.63
CA PRO A 130 2.59 7.45 2.83
C PRO A 130 3.77 6.55 3.22
N GLY A 131 4.32 5.84 2.23
CA GLY A 131 5.41 4.89 2.45
C GLY A 131 4.98 3.46 2.80
N ASP A 132 3.68 3.15 2.76
CA ASP A 132 3.22 1.76 2.85
C ASP A 132 3.80 0.93 1.69
N THR A 133 4.67 -0.03 2.05
CA THR A 133 5.46 -0.80 1.09
C THR A 133 4.57 -1.69 0.22
N LEU A 134 3.55 -2.31 0.82
CA LEU A 134 2.63 -3.18 0.11
C LEU A 134 1.84 -2.39 -0.95
N THR A 135 1.30 -1.23 -0.58
CA THR A 135 0.57 -0.34 -1.48
C THR A 135 1.44 0.09 -2.66
N ASP A 136 2.66 0.57 -2.43
CA ASP A 136 3.59 0.97 -3.51
C ASP A 136 3.89 -0.20 -4.45
N MET A 137 4.11 -1.40 -3.90
CA MET A 137 4.34 -2.62 -4.70
C MET A 137 3.12 -2.97 -5.56
N VAL A 138 1.91 -2.98 -4.98
CA VAL A 138 0.68 -3.27 -5.72
C VAL A 138 0.42 -2.21 -6.79
N SER A 139 0.56 -0.92 -6.48
CA SER A 139 0.42 0.18 -7.46
C SER A 139 1.33 -0.03 -8.67
N ARG A 140 2.61 -0.36 -8.46
CA ARG A 140 3.57 -0.56 -9.55
C ARG A 140 3.23 -1.76 -10.42
N ILE A 141 2.78 -2.88 -9.83
CA ILE A 141 2.38 -4.07 -10.59
C ILE A 141 1.17 -3.76 -11.48
N CYS A 142 0.24 -2.93 -11.00
CA CYS A 142 -0.90 -2.45 -11.77
C CYS A 142 -0.52 -1.37 -12.81
N GLY A 143 0.77 -1.04 -13.00
CA GLY A 143 1.20 0.01 -13.92
C GLY A 143 0.86 1.43 -13.47
N ARG A 144 0.47 1.61 -12.19
CA ARG A 144 0.11 2.90 -11.61
C ARG A 144 1.35 3.58 -11.02
N GLN A 145 1.28 4.91 -10.98
CA GLN A 145 2.22 5.68 -10.16
C GLN A 145 1.94 5.42 -8.67
N PRO A 146 2.96 5.55 -7.79
CA PRO A 146 2.75 5.45 -6.35
C PRO A 146 1.66 6.41 -5.88
N LEU A 147 0.80 5.94 -4.97
CA LEU A 147 -0.34 6.71 -4.46
C LEU A 147 0.10 8.02 -3.77
N TYR A 148 1.23 7.96 -3.08
CA TYR A 148 1.81 9.06 -2.33
C TYR A 148 3.19 9.41 -2.89
N ALA A 149 3.54 10.69 -2.82
CA ALA A 149 4.91 11.13 -3.06
C ALA A 149 5.83 10.56 -1.98
N LYS A 150 7.14 10.51 -2.26
CA LYS A 150 8.13 10.11 -1.25
C LYS A 150 7.99 11.03 -0.01
N PRO A 151 7.81 10.48 1.20
CA PRO A 151 7.61 11.30 2.38
C PRO A 151 8.75 12.28 2.64
N LEU A 152 8.40 13.51 3.03
CA LEU A 152 9.34 14.53 3.49
C LEU A 152 9.05 14.86 4.95
N TRP A 153 9.69 14.10 5.84
CA TRP A 153 9.51 14.22 7.28
C TRP A 153 10.16 15.48 7.83
N LYS A 154 9.34 16.42 8.32
CA LYS A 154 9.77 17.58 9.09
C LYS A 154 9.45 17.38 10.56
N VAL A 155 10.45 17.54 11.42
CA VAL A 155 10.26 17.51 12.88
C VAL A 155 9.50 18.77 13.30
N ILE A 156 8.41 18.59 14.03
CA ILE A 156 7.52 19.69 14.48
C ILE A 156 7.46 19.81 16.00
N TYR A 157 7.76 18.74 16.73
CA TYR A 157 7.75 18.73 18.18
C TYR A 157 8.78 17.73 18.71
N THR A 158 9.45 18.09 19.80
CA THR A 158 10.35 17.21 20.53
C THR A 158 10.25 17.47 22.03
N GLN A 159 10.07 16.42 22.81
CA GLN A 159 10.20 16.45 24.27
C GLN A 159 11.19 15.38 24.74
N GLY A 160 12.39 15.39 24.14
CA GLY A 160 13.41 14.36 24.32
C GLY A 160 13.60 13.48 23.08
N GLN A 161 14.42 12.43 23.19
CA GLN A 161 14.77 11.58 22.05
C GLN A 161 13.61 10.68 21.58
N TRP A 162 12.70 10.30 22.47
CA TRP A 162 11.61 9.36 22.17
C TRP A 162 10.31 10.05 21.77
N ASP A 163 10.09 11.27 22.25
CA ASP A 163 8.90 12.08 21.95
C ASP A 163 9.16 13.04 20.78
N LYS A 164 9.61 12.47 19.66
CA LYS A 164 9.83 13.19 18.39
C LYS A 164 8.60 13.03 17.51
N TYR A 165 8.01 14.13 17.07
CA TYR A 165 6.87 14.11 16.15
C TYR A 165 7.31 14.76 14.85
N SER A 166 7.12 14.04 13.74
CA SER A 166 7.44 14.53 12.41
C SER A 166 6.21 14.47 11.52
N ILE A 167 5.97 15.51 10.73
CA ILE A 167 4.88 15.56 9.77
C ILE A 167 5.43 15.29 8.36
N ASP A 168 4.65 14.60 7.52
CA ASP A 168 4.98 14.45 6.10
C ASP A 168 4.48 15.66 5.31
N LEU A 169 5.41 16.49 4.83
CA LEU A 169 5.08 17.70 4.09
C LEU A 169 4.67 17.45 2.64
N ASN A 170 5.03 16.30 2.05
CA ASN A 170 4.74 16.03 0.65
C ASN A 170 3.34 15.47 0.43
N ASN A 171 2.71 14.92 1.47
CA ASN A 171 1.48 14.15 1.37
C ASN A 171 0.34 14.72 2.22
N ILE A 172 0.36 16.03 2.50
CA ILE A 172 -0.74 16.70 3.19
C ILE A 172 -1.94 16.79 2.24
N GLU A 173 -3.10 16.32 2.70
CA GLU A 173 -4.35 16.36 1.94
C GLU A 173 -5.19 17.54 2.42
N VAL A 174 -5.29 18.56 1.58
CA VAL A 174 -6.05 19.77 1.89
C VAL A 174 -7.46 19.66 1.32
N ASP A 175 -8.46 19.78 2.20
CA ASP A 175 -9.86 19.96 1.84
C ASP A 175 -10.21 21.45 1.97
N LYS A 176 -10.16 22.15 0.84
CA LYS A 176 -10.42 23.59 0.78
C LYS A 176 -11.86 23.95 1.07
N LEU A 177 -12.81 23.09 0.70
CA LEU A 177 -14.23 23.36 0.85
C LEU A 177 -14.64 23.39 2.32
N ASN A 178 -14.04 22.50 3.11
CA ASN A 178 -14.33 22.38 4.54
C ASN A 178 -13.23 22.99 5.44
N HIS A 179 -12.30 23.77 4.84
CA HIS A 179 -11.13 24.35 5.52
C HIS A 179 -10.43 23.35 6.46
N ARG A 180 -10.10 22.18 5.91
CA ARG A 180 -9.49 21.07 6.65
C ARG A 180 -8.18 20.62 6.01
N ALA A 181 -7.34 19.99 6.83
CA ALA A 181 -6.19 19.24 6.35
C ALA A 181 -6.09 17.89 7.05
N LEU A 182 -5.92 16.82 6.28
CA LEU A 182 -5.46 15.52 6.77
C LEU A 182 -3.94 15.48 6.64
N VAL A 183 -3.28 15.21 7.77
CA VAL A 183 -1.82 15.15 7.85
C VAL A 183 -1.37 13.80 8.41
N TYR A 184 -0.21 13.35 7.94
CA TYR A 184 0.42 12.10 8.38
C TYR A 184 1.60 12.42 9.29
N VAL A 185 1.65 11.77 10.44
CA VAL A 185 2.60 12.03 11.51
C VAL A 185 3.34 10.75 11.89
N LEU A 186 4.66 10.84 11.98
CA LEU A 186 5.54 9.82 12.53
C LEU A 186 5.91 10.21 13.97
N ILE A 187 5.55 9.36 14.93
CA ILE A 187 5.91 9.46 16.34
C ILE A 187 7.11 8.54 16.60
N GLY A 188 8.19 9.11 17.14
CA GLY A 188 9.47 8.46 17.27
C GLY A 188 10.03 8.09 15.90
N ASN A 189 10.25 6.79 15.67
CA ASN A 189 10.81 6.25 14.44
C ASN A 189 9.93 5.21 13.72
N SER A 190 8.75 4.90 14.26
CA SER A 190 7.96 3.78 13.73
C SER A 190 6.46 3.86 13.94
N ASN A 191 5.96 4.76 14.79
CA ASN A 191 4.52 4.83 15.05
C ASN A 191 3.89 5.86 14.12
N HIS A 192 3.01 5.40 13.24
CA HIS A 192 2.35 6.22 12.24
C HIS A 192 0.94 6.58 12.70
N CYS A 193 0.62 7.87 12.69
CA CYS A 193 -0.71 8.39 13.01
C CYS A 193 -1.15 9.37 11.94
N SER A 194 -2.44 9.58 11.83
CA SER A 194 -3.01 10.63 10.98
C SER A 194 -3.86 11.57 11.81
N TYR A 195 -3.92 12.83 11.41
CA TYR A 195 -4.71 13.86 12.09
C TYR A 195 -5.52 14.66 11.08
N ILE A 196 -6.81 14.85 11.36
CA ILE A 196 -7.63 15.86 10.67
C ILE A 196 -7.61 17.12 11.52
N CYS A 197 -7.17 18.23 10.92
CA CYS A 197 -7.24 19.57 11.47
C CYS A 197 -8.40 20.31 10.80
N ASP A 198 -9.34 20.82 11.58
CA ASP A 198 -10.46 21.66 11.12
C ASP A 198 -10.18 23.10 11.54
N PHE A 199 -9.90 23.95 10.54
CA PHE A 199 -9.43 25.32 10.78
C PHE A 199 -10.58 26.28 11.08
N ASP A 200 -11.81 25.96 10.66
CA ASP A 200 -13.00 26.73 11.02
C ASP A 200 -13.37 26.55 12.50
N LYS A 201 -13.27 25.31 13.00
CA LYS A 201 -13.58 24.99 14.39
C LYS A 201 -12.41 25.18 15.35
N GLY A 202 -11.18 25.26 14.85
CA GLY A 202 -9.99 25.28 15.70
C GLY A 202 -9.73 23.92 16.37
N THR A 203 -10.09 22.81 15.72
CA THR A 203 -10.00 21.47 16.32
C THR A 203 -9.08 20.53 15.58
N ILE A 204 -8.59 19.53 16.32
CA ILE A 204 -7.80 18.43 15.81
C ILE A 204 -8.40 17.11 16.30
N SER A 205 -8.46 16.13 15.41
CA SER A 205 -8.82 14.75 15.72
C SER A 205 -7.72 13.82 15.20
N GLY A 206 -7.33 12.86 16.02
CA GLY A 206 -6.26 11.91 15.69
C GLY A 206 -6.82 10.51 15.47
N ARG A 207 -6.12 9.74 14.62
CA ARG A 207 -6.38 8.34 14.35
C ARG A 207 -5.04 7.60 14.25
N ASP A 208 -4.94 6.43 14.87
CA ASP A 208 -3.86 5.48 14.58
C ASP A 208 -3.98 5.06 13.11
N ALA A 209 -2.88 4.72 12.44
CA ALA A 209 -2.92 4.17 11.10
C ALA A 209 -3.88 3.01 10.91
N TYR A 210 -4.15 2.26 11.99
CA TYR A 210 -4.93 1.04 11.97
C TYR A 210 -6.29 1.13 12.69
N ASP A 211 -6.67 2.26 13.28
CA ASP A 211 -8.00 2.39 13.91
C ASP A 211 -9.09 2.58 12.84
N ARG A 212 -10.37 2.31 13.13
CA ARG A 212 -11.54 2.58 12.26
C ARG A 212 -12.25 3.89 12.58
N TYR A 213 -11.97 4.50 13.72
CA TYR A 213 -12.67 5.70 14.18
C TYR A 213 -11.71 6.87 14.40
N TRP A 214 -12.15 8.06 13.97
CA TRP A 214 -11.50 9.29 14.41
C TRP A 214 -11.71 9.46 15.91
N GLY A 215 -10.64 9.75 16.63
CA GLY A 215 -10.73 10.20 18.00
C GLY A 215 -11.61 11.46 18.09
N ARG A 216 -12.15 11.73 19.28
CA ARG A 216 -12.96 12.94 19.50
C ARG A 216 -12.19 14.19 19.03
N GLU A 217 -12.89 15.08 18.33
CA GLU A 217 -12.39 16.43 18.04
C GLU A 217 -12.03 17.11 19.37
N LYS A 218 -10.83 17.69 19.42
CA LYS A 218 -10.32 18.41 20.59
C LYS A 218 -9.75 19.75 20.14
N ILE A 219 -9.84 20.75 21.01
CA ILE A 219 -9.11 22.01 20.84
C ILE A 219 -7.63 21.72 21.18
N PRO A 220 -6.66 22.03 20.30
CA PRO A 220 -5.24 21.88 20.63
C PRO A 220 -4.88 22.72 21.86
N VAL A 221 -4.12 22.12 22.77
CA VAL A 221 -3.67 22.80 24.00
C VAL A 221 -2.32 23.46 23.74
N PRO A 222 -2.07 24.69 24.23
CA PRO A 222 -0.76 25.34 24.10
C PRO A 222 0.39 24.44 24.57
N GLU A 223 1.51 24.53 23.85
CA GLU A 223 2.76 23.76 24.04
C GLU A 223 2.61 22.24 23.86
N SER A 224 1.46 21.75 23.38
CA SER A 224 1.27 20.33 23.11
C SER A 224 1.75 19.94 21.72
N TYR A 225 2.10 18.66 21.55
CA TYR A 225 2.38 18.10 20.23
C TYR A 225 1.20 18.25 19.26
N LEU A 226 -0.05 18.24 19.76
CA LEU A 226 -1.26 18.45 18.95
C LEU A 226 -1.34 19.88 18.41
N GLU A 227 -0.97 20.87 19.22
CA GLU A 227 -0.85 22.25 18.74
C GLU A 227 0.25 22.37 17.68
N ALA A 228 1.40 21.73 17.89
CA ALA A 228 2.48 21.73 16.90
C ALA A 228 2.04 21.10 15.56
N VAL A 229 1.29 20.00 15.60
CA VAL A 229 0.69 19.37 14.40
C VAL A 229 -0.29 20.32 13.74
N TYR A 230 -1.23 20.87 14.50
CA TYR A 230 -2.26 21.78 13.99
C TYR A 230 -1.66 23.03 13.34
N ASN A 231 -0.69 23.67 13.99
CA ASN A 231 -0.05 24.89 13.50
C ASN A 231 0.78 24.64 12.24
N GLU A 232 1.48 23.50 12.15
CA GLU A 232 2.20 23.15 10.92
C GLU A 232 1.22 22.80 9.80
N ALA A 233 0.14 22.05 10.08
CA ALA A 233 -0.90 21.76 9.11
C ALA A 233 -1.52 23.05 8.55
N TYR A 234 -1.85 24.01 9.42
CA TYR A 234 -2.40 25.30 9.02
C TYR A 234 -1.42 26.11 8.16
N ARG A 235 -0.13 26.13 8.52
CA ARG A 235 0.91 26.79 7.70
C ARG A 235 1.00 26.21 6.29
N GLN A 236 0.90 24.89 6.16
CA GLN A 236 0.96 24.23 4.85
C GLN A 236 -0.34 24.44 4.05
N TYR A 237 -1.48 24.44 4.73
CA TYR A 237 -2.77 24.80 4.15
C TYR A 237 -2.75 26.20 3.51
N GLU A 238 -2.34 27.22 4.27
CA GLU A 238 -2.21 28.60 3.78
C GLU A 238 -1.20 28.70 2.62
N ALA A 239 -0.06 28.02 2.73
CA ALA A 239 0.95 28.02 1.68
C ALA A 239 0.42 27.40 0.36
N GLN A 240 -0.41 26.35 0.43
CA GLN A 240 -1.02 25.76 -0.75
C GLN A 240 -2.11 26.66 -1.35
N LEU A 241 -2.91 27.35 -0.54
CA LEU A 241 -3.86 28.34 -1.03
C LEU A 241 -3.15 29.49 -1.78
N SER A 242 -2.04 29.98 -1.24
CA SER A 242 -1.30 31.11 -1.82
C SER A 242 -0.60 30.81 -3.15
N ARG A 243 -0.34 29.54 -3.48
CA ARG A 243 0.34 29.12 -4.72
C ARG A 243 -0.60 29.00 -5.93
N GLU A 244 -1.91 29.04 -5.70
CA GLU A 244 -2.93 28.89 -6.73
C GLU A 244 -3.59 30.22 -7.14
N ILE A 245 -3.16 31.32 -6.53
CA ILE A 245 -3.55 32.71 -6.87
C ILE A 245 -2.41 33.33 -7.68
#